data_AF-Q30HQ5-F1
#
_entry.id   AF-Q30HQ5-F1
#
_cell.length_a   1.000
_cell.length_b   1.000
_cell.length_c   1.000
_cell.angle_alpha   90.00
_cell.angle_beta   90.00
_cell.angle_gamma   90.00
#
_symmetry.space_group_name_H-M   'P 1'
#
loop_
_entity.id
_entity.type
_entity.pdbx_description
1 polymer ?
#
loop_
_entity_poly.entity_id
_entity_poly.type
_entity_poly.pdbx_seq_one_letter_code
_entity_poly.pdbx_strand_id
1 'polypeptide(L)'
;AAAVADVSLYGEIKAGVEGRNIQLQLTEPLPNIQPQVTKRKSRIRTKISDFGSFIGFKGSEDLGEGLKAVWQLEQDVSVAGGGASQWGNRESFIGLAGEFGTLRAGRVANQFDDASQAIDPWDSNNDVASQLGIFKRHDDMSVSVRYDSPEFSGFSGSVQFVPAQNSKSAYTPAHFVQNKQNQRPTLVPAVVGKPGSDVYYAGLNYKNGGFAGNYAFKYAKHANVGRDAFELFLIGSATSDEAKGTDP
;
A
#
# COMPACT_ATOMS: atom_id res chain seq x y z
N ALA A 1 27.21 8.17 30.58
CA ALA A 1 26.65 9.34 29.87
C ALA A 1 25.23 8.98 29.49
N ALA A 2 24.25 9.85 29.72
CA ALA A 2 22.89 9.60 29.22
C ALA A 2 22.96 9.66 27.68
N ALA A 3 22.61 8.56 27.01
CA ALA A 3 22.40 8.59 25.57
C ALA A 3 21.25 9.56 25.30
N VAL A 4 21.50 10.60 24.51
CA VAL A 4 20.45 11.52 24.09
C VAL A 4 19.84 10.90 22.83
N ALA A 5 18.55 10.58 22.87
CA ALA A 5 17.85 10.11 21.68
C ALA A 5 17.83 11.22 20.63
N ASP A 6 18.22 10.90 19.40
CA ASP A 6 18.08 11.82 18.28
C ASP A 6 16.62 11.83 17.84
N VAL A 7 16.01 13.02 17.76
CA VAL A 7 14.62 13.20 17.32
C VAL A 7 14.57 14.23 16.21
N SER A 8 13.95 13.86 15.09
CA SER A 8 13.77 14.69 13.91
C SER A 8 12.30 14.86 13.58
N LEU A 9 11.92 16.11 13.27
CA LEU A 9 10.67 16.45 12.62
C LEU A 9 10.92 16.62 11.12
N TYR A 10 10.11 15.99 10.29
CA TYR A 10 10.18 16.07 8.83
C TYR A 10 8.77 16.08 8.22
N GLY A 11 8.68 16.28 6.92
CA GLY A 11 7.42 16.25 6.20
C GLY A 11 7.54 16.74 4.77
N GLU A 12 6.45 16.61 4.03
CA GLU A 12 6.33 17.04 2.64
C GLU A 12 4.95 17.66 2.42
N ILE A 13 4.88 18.81 1.75
CA ILE A 13 3.64 19.46 1.39
C ILE A 13 3.51 19.47 -0.13
N LYS A 14 2.44 18.84 -0.64
CA LYS A 14 2.18 18.70 -2.07
C LYS A 14 0.73 19.06 -2.40
N ALA A 15 0.56 19.98 -3.34
CA ALA A 15 -0.75 20.37 -3.83
C ALA A 15 -0.68 20.77 -5.30
N GLY A 16 -1.82 20.69 -5.99
CA GLY A 16 -1.93 21.12 -7.38
C GLY A 16 -3.37 21.20 -7.86
N VAL A 17 -3.52 21.32 -9.18
CA VAL A 17 -4.83 21.41 -9.84
C VAL A 17 -5.01 20.18 -10.73
N GLU A 18 -6.11 19.47 -10.55
CA GLU A 18 -6.44 18.28 -11.35
C GLU A 18 -7.74 18.50 -12.12
N GLY A 19 -7.77 18.05 -13.37
CA GLY A 19 -8.96 17.98 -14.21
C GLY A 19 -9.32 16.53 -14.52
N ARG A 20 -10.57 16.11 -14.29
CA ARG A 20 -11.02 14.72 -14.53
C ARG A 20 -12.37 14.64 -15.23
N ASN A 21 -12.49 13.70 -16.17
CA ASN A 21 -13.76 13.17 -16.67
C ASN A 21 -13.73 11.64 -16.64
N ILE A 22 -14.88 11.02 -16.40
CA ILE A 22 -15.05 9.56 -16.36
C ILE A 22 -15.97 9.16 -17.51
N GLN A 23 -15.64 8.07 -18.20
CA GLN A 23 -16.52 7.47 -19.19
C GLN A 23 -16.91 6.07 -18.72
N LEU A 24 -18.21 5.84 -18.57
CA LEU A 24 -18.76 4.53 -18.24
C LEU A 24 -19.30 3.88 -19.51
N GLN A 25 -19.02 2.59 -19.67
CA GLN A 25 -19.56 1.75 -20.73
C GLN A 25 -20.32 0.59 -20.09
N LEU A 26 -21.62 0.50 -20.38
CA LEU A 26 -22.44 -0.64 -19.99
C LEU A 26 -22.70 -1.49 -21.24
N THR A 27 -22.41 -2.79 -21.15
CA THR A 27 -22.71 -3.77 -22.18
C THR A 27 -23.78 -4.71 -21.64
N GLU A 28 -24.97 -4.68 -22.22
CA GLU A 28 -26.07 -5.55 -21.82
C GLU A 28 -26.17 -6.74 -22.79
N PRO A 29 -25.85 -7.97 -22.35
CA PRO A 29 -26.05 -9.16 -23.18
C PRO A 29 -27.53 -9.58 -23.14
N LEU A 30 -28.18 -9.53 -24.29
CA LEU A 30 -29.54 -10.04 -24.50
C LEU A 30 -29.45 -11.32 -25.36
N PRO A 31 -30.20 -12.40 -25.04
CA PRO A 31 -30.20 -13.61 -25.86
C PRO A 31 -30.64 -13.31 -27.29
N ASN A 32 -29.87 -13.76 -28.28
CA ASN A 32 -30.15 -13.64 -29.72
C ASN A 32 -30.26 -12.20 -30.26
N ILE A 33 -29.75 -11.18 -29.55
CA ILE A 33 -29.67 -9.79 -30.01
C ILE A 33 -28.22 -9.31 -29.87
N GLN A 34 -27.73 -8.51 -30.82
CA GLN A 34 -26.41 -7.91 -30.68
C GLN A 34 -26.32 -7.09 -29.38
N PRO A 35 -25.21 -7.19 -28.64
CA PRO A 35 -25.05 -6.53 -27.35
C PRO A 35 -25.22 -5.01 -27.50
N GLN A 36 -26.10 -4.43 -26.68
CA GLN A 36 -26.31 -2.99 -26.66
C GLN A 36 -25.22 -2.34 -25.82
N VAL A 37 -24.49 -1.40 -26.41
CA VAL A 37 -23.40 -0.67 -25.76
C VAL A 37 -23.86 0.75 -25.47
N THR A 38 -24.07 1.07 -24.19
CA THR A 38 -24.38 2.45 -23.77
C THR A 38 -23.12 3.11 -23.22
N LYS A 39 -22.75 4.26 -23.78
CA LYS A 39 -21.63 5.10 -23.31
C LYS A 39 -22.16 6.39 -22.68
N ARG A 40 -21.64 6.74 -21.50
CA ARG A 40 -21.92 8.03 -20.83
C ARG A 40 -20.62 8.64 -20.35
N LYS A 41 -20.39 9.92 -20.68
CA LYS A 41 -19.22 10.71 -20.28
C LYS A 41 -19.64 11.74 -19.24
N SER A 42 -18.90 11.84 -18.14
CA SER A 42 -19.11 12.91 -17.16
C SER A 42 -18.51 14.24 -17.64
N ARG A 43 -19.02 15.35 -17.10
CA ARG A 43 -18.40 16.67 -17.30
C ARG A 43 -16.99 16.69 -16.69
N ILE A 44 -16.06 17.40 -17.33
CA ILE A 44 -14.75 17.68 -16.76
C ILE A 44 -14.94 18.44 -15.45
N ARG A 45 -14.38 17.91 -14.36
CA ARG A 45 -14.31 18.57 -13.06
C ARG A 45 -12.87 18.98 -12.81
N THR A 46 -12.67 20.26 -12.55
CA THR A 46 -11.37 20.83 -12.16
C THR A 46 -11.39 21.11 -10.66
N LYS A 47 -10.38 20.66 -9.92
CA LYS A 47 -10.29 20.83 -8.46
C LYS A 47 -8.85 21.15 -8.07
N ILE A 48 -8.68 22.02 -7.05
CA ILE A 48 -7.42 22.13 -6.30
C ILE A 48 -7.37 20.97 -5.29
N SER A 49 -6.33 20.16 -5.36
CA SER A 49 -6.17 18.93 -4.59
C SER A 49 -4.86 18.94 -3.81
N ASP A 50 -4.87 18.31 -2.64
CA ASP A 50 -3.66 17.87 -1.94
C ASP A 50 -3.20 16.53 -2.53
N PHE A 51 -1.89 16.31 -2.68
CA PHE A 51 -1.29 15.11 -3.28
C PHE A 51 -0.57 14.23 -2.27
N GLY A 52 -1.10 14.13 -1.05
CA GLY A 52 -0.53 13.29 0.01
C GLY A 52 0.48 14.04 0.87
N SER A 53 0.16 15.28 1.26
CA SER A 53 0.96 16.03 2.22
C SER A 53 1.01 15.30 3.57
N PHE A 54 2.18 15.28 4.20
CA PHE A 54 2.37 14.61 5.49
C PHE A 54 3.40 15.31 6.38
N ILE A 55 3.29 15.05 7.67
CA ILE A 55 4.27 15.41 8.70
C ILE A 55 4.69 14.13 9.43
N GLY A 56 5.95 14.04 9.84
CA GLY A 56 6.52 12.87 10.48
C GLY A 56 7.49 13.23 11.59
N PHE A 57 7.51 12.39 12.62
CA PHE A 57 8.52 12.39 13.67
C PHE A 57 9.28 11.07 13.59
N LYS A 58 10.61 11.11 13.59
CA LYS A 58 11.42 9.91 13.70
C LYS A 58 12.54 10.10 14.71
N GLY A 59 13.01 9.02 15.28
CA GLY A 59 14.16 9.07 16.16
C GLY A 59 14.88 7.74 16.31
N SER A 60 16.09 7.83 16.87
CA SER A 60 16.92 6.68 17.19
C SER A 60 17.67 6.86 18.50
N GLU A 61 17.84 5.76 19.23
CA GLU A 61 18.62 5.70 20.47
C GLU A 61 19.66 4.59 20.36
N ASP A 62 20.92 4.93 20.60
CA ASP A 62 22.02 3.97 20.65
C ASP A 62 21.90 3.12 21.94
N LEU A 63 21.75 1.81 21.78
CA LEU A 63 21.65 0.85 22.88
C LEU A 63 23.01 0.20 23.22
N GLY A 64 24.07 0.54 22.48
CA GLY A 64 25.41 -0.02 22.60
C GLY A 64 25.70 -1.15 21.61
N GLU A 65 26.99 -1.44 21.41
CA GLU A 65 27.47 -2.57 20.58
C GLU A 65 26.91 -2.59 19.14
N GLY A 66 26.57 -1.42 18.60
CA GLY A 66 26.01 -1.28 17.25
C GLY A 66 24.50 -1.54 17.16
N LEU A 67 23.82 -1.82 18.28
CA LEU A 67 22.37 -1.95 18.37
C LEU A 67 21.71 -0.59 18.62
N LYS A 68 20.60 -0.31 17.92
CA LYS A 68 19.82 0.92 18.08
C LYS A 68 18.33 0.61 18.21
N ALA A 69 17.63 1.35 19.07
CA ALA A 69 16.18 1.49 18.99
C ALA A 69 15.85 2.54 17.93
N VAL A 70 14.85 2.27 17.09
CA VAL A 70 14.37 3.18 16.06
C VAL A 70 12.85 3.32 16.15
N TRP A 71 12.32 4.50 15.86
CA TRP A 71 10.88 4.72 15.86
C TRP A 71 10.49 5.82 14.86
N GLN A 72 9.26 5.74 14.39
CA GLN A 72 8.68 6.71 13.46
C GLN A 72 7.17 6.85 13.71
N LEU A 73 6.65 8.05 13.52
CA LEU A 73 5.22 8.37 13.53
C LEU A 73 4.93 9.36 12.41
N GLU A 74 4.19 8.95 11.39
CA GLU A 74 3.78 9.80 10.28
C GLU A 74 2.26 10.02 10.24
N GLN A 75 1.89 11.23 9.82
CA GLN A 75 0.52 11.72 9.79
C GLN A 75 0.23 12.46 8.48
N ASP A 76 -0.86 12.10 7.80
CA ASP A 76 -1.38 12.89 6.69
C ASP A 76 -1.87 14.27 7.18
N VAL A 77 -1.43 15.32 6.49
CA VAL A 77 -1.79 16.72 6.77
C VAL A 77 -2.24 17.43 5.49
N SER A 78 -3.44 17.09 5.03
CA SER A 78 -4.02 17.67 3.81
C SER A 78 -4.11 19.20 3.88
N VAL A 79 -3.49 19.89 2.91
CA VAL A 79 -3.61 21.35 2.78
C VAL A 79 -4.93 21.79 2.14
N ALA A 80 -5.68 20.85 1.55
CA ALA A 80 -6.99 21.13 0.96
C ALA A 80 -8.14 21.11 1.99
N GLY A 81 -7.82 20.85 3.26
CA GLY A 81 -8.81 20.61 4.32
C GLY A 81 -9.35 19.18 4.30
N GLY A 82 -9.71 18.67 5.48
CA GLY A 82 -10.01 17.24 5.67
C GLY A 82 -8.73 16.42 5.71
N GLY A 83 -8.22 16.18 6.92
CA GLY A 83 -7.11 15.27 7.18
C GLY A 83 -7.60 14.03 7.92
N ALA A 84 -6.69 13.13 8.27
CA ALA A 84 -7.06 11.98 9.08
C ALA A 84 -7.51 12.40 10.49
N SER A 85 -8.51 11.69 10.99
CA SER A 85 -9.11 11.90 12.31
C SER A 85 -8.30 11.26 13.44
N GLN A 86 -7.31 10.43 13.10
CA GLN A 86 -6.45 9.72 14.03
C GLN A 86 -4.99 9.94 13.63
N TRP A 87 -4.12 10.01 14.63
CA TRP A 87 -2.68 10.09 14.45
C TRP A 87 -2.09 8.76 13.98
N GLY A 88 -0.97 8.80 13.25
CA GLY A 88 -0.24 7.59 12.84
C GLY A 88 -0.91 6.86 11.68
N ASN A 89 -1.59 7.60 10.80
CA ASN A 89 -2.32 7.04 9.66
C ASN A 89 -1.45 6.84 8.41
N ARG A 90 -0.13 7.06 8.53
CA ARG A 90 0.93 6.74 7.55
C ARG A 90 1.93 5.73 8.15
N GLU A 91 3.21 5.74 7.78
CA GLU A 91 4.19 4.79 8.33
C GLU A 91 4.54 5.14 9.77
N SER A 92 4.25 4.21 10.68
CA SER A 92 4.37 4.44 12.12
C SER A 92 4.75 3.16 12.83
N PHE A 93 5.94 3.11 13.42
CA PHE A 93 6.51 1.89 13.99
C PHE A 93 7.50 2.17 15.13
N ILE A 94 7.83 1.10 15.84
CA ILE A 94 9.03 0.98 16.69
C ILE A 94 9.84 -0.24 16.22
N GLY A 95 11.14 -0.24 16.43
CA GLY A 95 12.01 -1.31 15.98
C GLY A 95 13.40 -1.31 16.59
N LEU A 96 14.18 -2.31 16.17
CA LEU A 96 15.59 -2.48 16.49
C LEU A 96 16.39 -2.55 15.19
N ALA A 97 17.52 -1.84 15.14
CA ALA A 97 18.44 -1.84 14.01
C ALA A 97 19.86 -2.20 14.49
N GLY A 98 20.64 -2.87 13.65
CA GLY A 98 22.05 -3.15 13.89
C GLY A 98 22.71 -3.82 12.68
N GLU A 99 23.87 -4.46 12.88
CA GLU A 99 24.57 -5.18 11.81
C GLU A 99 23.73 -6.30 11.19
N PHE A 100 22.76 -6.84 11.95
CA PHE A 100 21.83 -7.86 11.46
C PHE A 100 20.73 -7.31 10.55
N GLY A 101 20.62 -5.99 10.36
CA GLY A 101 19.53 -5.34 9.62
C GLY A 101 18.55 -4.64 10.57
N THR A 102 17.28 -4.55 10.17
CA THR A 102 16.26 -3.81 10.93
C THR A 102 15.00 -4.65 11.11
N LEU A 103 14.51 -4.76 12.35
CA LEU A 103 13.23 -5.36 12.70
C LEU A 103 12.26 -4.26 13.17
N ARG A 104 11.13 -4.11 12.49
CA ARG A 104 10.11 -3.08 12.76
C ARG A 104 8.77 -3.71 13.08
N ALA A 105 8.05 -3.13 14.03
CA ALA A 105 6.69 -3.52 14.38
C ALA A 105 5.79 -2.27 14.46
N GLY A 106 4.63 -2.34 13.81
CA GLY A 106 3.71 -1.22 13.71
C GLY A 106 3.03 -1.19 12.35
N ARG A 107 2.57 -0.02 11.92
CA ARG A 107 2.03 0.19 10.59
C ARG A 107 3.18 0.46 9.62
N VAL A 108 3.63 -0.60 8.94
CA VAL A 108 4.86 -0.60 8.11
C VAL A 108 4.52 -0.92 6.66
N ALA A 109 5.17 -0.22 5.72
CA ALA A 109 5.05 -0.48 4.29
C ALA A 109 5.41 -1.93 3.94
N ASN A 110 4.75 -2.50 2.92
CA ASN A 110 5.12 -3.81 2.40
C ASN A 110 5.99 -3.70 1.14
N GLN A 111 6.56 -4.82 0.71
CA GLN A 111 7.47 -4.83 -0.44
C GLN A 111 6.82 -4.32 -1.74
N PHE A 112 5.50 -4.47 -1.92
CA PHE A 112 4.80 -3.93 -3.09
C PHE A 112 4.70 -2.41 -3.02
N ASP A 113 4.50 -1.83 -1.84
CA ASP A 113 4.56 -0.37 -1.65
C ASP A 113 5.94 0.16 -2.04
N ASP A 114 7.02 -0.47 -1.57
CA ASP A 114 8.40 -0.08 -1.87
C ASP A 114 8.68 -0.17 -3.38
N ALA A 115 8.26 -1.28 -4.00
CA ALA A 115 8.46 -1.55 -5.41
C ALA A 115 7.60 -0.65 -6.33
N SER A 116 6.41 -0.23 -5.87
CA SER A 116 5.49 0.60 -6.65
C SER A 116 6.05 1.99 -6.97
N GLN A 117 6.90 2.55 -6.10
CA GLN A 117 7.48 3.88 -6.30
C GLN A 117 8.34 3.97 -7.57
N ALA A 118 8.94 2.85 -8.00
CA ALA A 118 9.73 2.78 -9.23
C ALA A 118 8.88 2.61 -10.51
N ILE A 119 7.58 2.32 -10.37
CA ILE A 119 6.65 2.22 -11.50
C ILE A 119 5.81 3.48 -11.62
N ASP A 120 5.42 4.06 -10.48
CA ASP A 120 4.61 5.27 -10.40
C ASP A 120 5.37 6.38 -9.66
N PRO A 121 6.17 7.18 -10.38
CA PRO A 121 6.85 8.34 -9.81
C PRO A 121 5.93 9.57 -9.68
N TRP A 122 4.66 9.50 -10.12
CA TRP A 122 3.77 10.66 -10.20
C TRP A 122 2.86 10.77 -8.98
N ASP A 123 2.96 11.89 -8.25
CA ASP A 123 2.04 12.17 -7.14
C ASP A 123 0.66 12.63 -7.65
N SER A 124 -0.40 11.98 -7.19
CA SER A 124 -1.79 12.31 -7.56
C SER A 124 -2.80 11.94 -6.48
N ASN A 125 -3.98 12.57 -6.48
CA ASN A 125 -5.09 12.25 -5.56
C ASN A 125 -6.24 11.53 -6.29
N ASN A 126 -5.91 10.83 -7.37
CA ASN A 126 -6.88 10.09 -8.17
C ASN A 126 -6.30 8.75 -8.63
N ASP A 127 -7.06 7.66 -8.41
CA ASP A 127 -6.77 6.29 -8.87
C ASP A 127 -6.49 6.13 -10.37
N VAL A 128 -6.75 7.15 -11.19
CA VAL A 128 -6.63 7.11 -12.65
C VAL A 128 -5.34 7.72 -13.20
N ALA A 129 -4.55 8.44 -12.38
CA ALA A 129 -3.42 9.20 -12.89
C ALA A 129 -2.11 8.40 -13.01
N SER A 130 -1.94 7.25 -12.33
CA SER A 130 -0.81 6.32 -12.57
C SER A 130 -0.87 4.95 -11.85
N GLN A 131 -2.01 4.55 -11.26
CA GLN A 131 -2.04 3.33 -10.44
C GLN A 131 -2.59 2.15 -11.25
N LEU A 132 -1.72 1.21 -11.61
CA LEU A 132 -2.06 -0.04 -12.31
C LEU A 132 -2.86 -0.99 -11.38
N GLY A 133 -4.02 -0.58 -10.83
CA GLY A 133 -5.03 -1.40 -10.15
C GLY A 133 -4.63 -2.14 -8.85
N ILE A 134 -3.54 -2.92 -8.89
CA ILE A 134 -2.88 -3.60 -7.78
C ILE A 134 -1.72 -2.78 -7.18
N PHE A 135 -1.30 -1.69 -7.85
CA PHE A 135 -0.21 -0.79 -7.42
C PHE A 135 -0.77 0.51 -6.83
N LYS A 136 -1.43 0.40 -5.68
CA LYS A 136 -1.89 1.58 -4.97
C LYS A 136 -0.89 1.95 -3.88
N ARG A 137 -0.28 3.13 -4.01
CA ARG A 137 0.68 3.66 -3.04
C ARG A 137 -0.04 3.90 -1.70
N HIS A 138 0.47 3.36 -0.60
CA HIS A 138 -0.01 3.59 0.77
C HIS A 138 -1.41 3.04 1.12
N ASP A 139 -2.10 2.35 0.22
CA ASP A 139 -3.52 2.00 0.42
C ASP A 139 -3.68 0.74 1.32
N ASP A 140 -2.64 -0.09 1.50
CA ASP A 140 -2.74 -1.36 2.25
C ASP A 140 -1.68 -1.55 3.37
N MET A 141 -1.13 -0.46 3.89
CA MET A 141 -0.25 -0.52 5.06
C MET A 141 -1.00 -1.00 6.30
N SER A 142 -0.67 -2.24 6.67
CA SER A 142 -1.27 -2.98 7.77
C SER A 142 -0.34 -2.99 8.98
N VAL A 143 -0.93 -3.12 10.18
CA VAL A 143 -0.14 -3.32 11.39
C VAL A 143 0.51 -4.70 11.33
N SER A 144 1.83 -4.76 11.43
CA SER A 144 2.62 -5.92 11.06
C SER A 144 4.00 -5.90 11.72
N VAL A 145 4.74 -7.01 11.56
CA VAL A 145 6.16 -7.10 11.86
C VAL A 145 6.92 -7.30 10.56
N ARG A 146 7.96 -6.52 10.33
CA ARG A 146 8.81 -6.59 9.13
C ARG A 146 10.28 -6.65 9.53
N TYR A 147 11.03 -7.53 8.88
CA TYR A 147 12.49 -7.56 8.92
C TYR A 147 13.04 -7.18 7.54
N ASP A 148 14.05 -6.32 7.54
CA ASP A 148 14.81 -5.91 6.37
C ASP A 148 16.28 -6.26 6.60
N SER A 149 16.88 -6.99 5.67
CA SER A 149 18.28 -7.40 5.76
C SER A 149 19.23 -6.23 5.46
N PRO A 150 20.48 -6.27 5.94
CA PRO A 150 21.53 -5.41 5.42
C PRO A 150 21.71 -5.63 3.91
N GLU A 151 22.31 -4.64 3.25
CA GLU A 151 22.75 -4.79 1.87
C GLU A 151 24.06 -5.61 1.82
N PHE A 152 24.09 -6.63 0.96
CA PHE A 152 25.26 -7.44 0.71
C PHE A 152 25.50 -7.61 -0.79
N SER A 153 26.60 -7.04 -1.29
CA SER A 153 26.97 -7.09 -2.72
C SER A 153 25.85 -6.61 -3.66
N GLY A 154 25.12 -5.57 -3.26
CA GLY A 154 23.99 -5.03 -3.99
C GLY A 154 22.67 -5.76 -3.76
N PHE A 155 22.62 -6.85 -2.99
CA PHE A 155 21.37 -7.54 -2.65
C PHE A 155 20.85 -7.13 -1.29
N SER A 156 19.53 -6.97 -1.17
CA SER A 156 18.83 -6.86 0.12
C SER A 156 17.50 -7.61 0.06
N GLY A 157 16.98 -8.03 1.20
CA GLY A 157 15.72 -8.77 1.27
C GLY A 157 14.85 -8.29 2.42
N SER A 158 13.56 -8.57 2.31
CA SER A 158 12.58 -8.27 3.34
C SER A 158 11.64 -9.45 3.58
N VAL A 159 11.17 -9.61 4.81
CA VAL A 159 10.07 -10.49 5.15
C VAL A 159 9.12 -9.77 6.10
N GLN A 160 7.83 -9.95 5.92
CA GLN A 160 6.82 -9.30 6.74
C GLN A 160 5.68 -10.24 7.05
N PHE A 161 5.18 -10.14 8.26
CA PHE A 161 4.02 -10.87 8.74
C PHE A 161 2.95 -9.90 9.23
N VAL A 162 1.76 -10.01 8.65
CA VAL A 162 0.54 -9.34 9.09
C VAL A 162 -0.31 -10.39 9.79
N PRO A 163 -0.50 -10.28 11.11
CA PRO A 163 -1.43 -11.15 11.81
C PRO A 163 -2.83 -11.00 11.22
N ALA A 164 -3.56 -12.11 11.17
CA ALA A 164 -4.97 -12.17 10.83
C ALA A 164 -5.78 -10.93 11.28
N GLN A 165 -5.75 -10.62 12.58
CA GLN A 165 -6.58 -9.54 13.14
C GLN A 165 -6.20 -8.14 12.64
N ASN A 166 -5.02 -7.98 12.03
CA ASN A 166 -4.50 -6.72 11.53
C ASN A 166 -4.59 -6.59 10.01
N SER A 167 -5.06 -7.60 9.28
CA SER A 167 -5.28 -7.50 7.84
C SER A 167 -6.69 -6.98 7.50
N LYS A 168 -6.79 -6.11 6.49
CA LYS A 168 -8.07 -5.52 6.07
C LYS A 168 -9.01 -6.62 5.54
N SER A 169 -10.21 -6.69 6.12
CA SER A 169 -11.26 -7.62 5.66
C SER A 169 -11.89 -7.12 4.36
N ALA A 170 -12.03 -7.97 3.35
CA ALA A 170 -12.81 -7.64 2.16
C ALA A 170 -14.31 -7.58 2.53
N TYR A 171 -14.88 -6.37 2.57
CA TYR A 171 -16.30 -6.16 2.88
C TYR A 171 -17.12 -6.09 1.58
N THR A 172 -18.12 -6.99 1.43
CA THR A 172 -19.16 -6.84 0.40
C THR A 172 -20.53 -6.64 1.08
N PRO A 173 -21.20 -5.49 0.92
CA PRO A 173 -22.50 -5.24 1.53
C PRO A 173 -23.59 -6.16 0.98
N ALA A 174 -24.62 -6.43 1.78
CA ALA A 174 -25.78 -7.19 1.35
C ALA A 174 -26.49 -6.49 0.19
N HIS A 175 -26.98 -7.24 -0.78
CA HIS A 175 -27.76 -6.71 -1.91
C HIS A 175 -28.89 -7.67 -2.29
N PHE A 176 -29.92 -7.15 -2.96
CA PHE A 176 -31.03 -7.97 -3.46
C PHE A 176 -30.83 -8.25 -4.95
N VAL A 177 -31.03 -9.50 -5.34
CA VAL A 177 -31.09 -9.92 -6.76
C VAL A 177 -32.49 -10.40 -7.10
N GLN A 178 -33.06 -9.92 -8.20
CA GLN A 178 -34.32 -10.45 -8.71
C GLN A 178 -34.08 -11.72 -9.53
N ASN A 179 -34.72 -12.81 -9.14
CA ASN A 179 -34.74 -14.03 -9.91
C ASN A 179 -35.76 -13.90 -11.06
N LYS A 180 -35.29 -13.93 -12.31
CA LYS A 180 -36.14 -13.71 -13.51
C LYS A 180 -37.18 -14.80 -13.74
N GLN A 181 -37.05 -15.98 -13.13
CA GLN A 181 -38.05 -17.05 -13.23
C GLN A 181 -39.20 -16.94 -12.20
N ASN A 182 -38.99 -16.31 -11.04
CA ASN A 182 -39.96 -16.38 -9.92
C ASN A 182 -40.40 -15.04 -9.32
N GLN A 183 -40.00 -13.88 -9.88
CA GLN A 183 -40.37 -12.51 -9.46
C GLN A 183 -40.23 -12.17 -7.95
N ARG A 184 -39.71 -13.07 -7.11
CA ARG A 184 -39.36 -12.81 -5.72
C ARG A 184 -37.91 -12.31 -5.64
N PRO A 185 -37.65 -11.16 -4.99
CA PRO A 185 -36.29 -10.72 -4.71
C PRO A 185 -35.63 -11.69 -3.73
N THR A 186 -34.47 -12.23 -4.12
CA THR A 186 -33.62 -13.04 -3.24
C THR A 186 -32.61 -12.11 -2.57
N LEU A 187 -32.61 -12.09 -1.25
CA LEU A 187 -31.54 -11.45 -0.48
C LEU A 187 -30.25 -12.23 -0.71
N VAL A 188 -29.25 -11.60 -1.32
CA VAL A 188 -27.86 -12.04 -1.22
C VAL A 188 -27.33 -11.42 0.07
N PRO A 189 -27.14 -12.23 1.14
CA PRO A 189 -26.64 -11.69 2.40
C PRO A 189 -25.27 -11.06 2.15
N ALA A 190 -24.90 -10.08 2.99
CA ALA A 190 -23.54 -9.56 2.96
C ALA A 190 -22.57 -10.73 3.03
N VAL A 191 -21.63 -10.82 2.08
CA VAL A 191 -20.51 -11.73 2.22
C VAL A 191 -19.58 -11.05 3.20
N VAL A 192 -19.76 -11.39 4.47
CA VAL A 192 -18.75 -11.15 5.49
C VAL A 192 -17.78 -12.30 5.37
N GLY A 193 -16.72 -12.13 4.59
CA GLY A 193 -15.49 -12.86 4.85
C GLY A 193 -15.03 -12.43 6.26
N LYS A 194 -15.14 -13.30 7.26
CA LYS A 194 -14.61 -13.04 8.61
C LYS A 194 -13.33 -13.84 8.80
N PRO A 195 -12.44 -13.34 9.68
CA PRO A 195 -11.58 -12.17 9.53
C PRO A 195 -10.27 -12.57 8.83
N GLY A 196 -9.50 -11.59 8.39
CA GLY A 196 -8.08 -11.61 8.72
C GLY A 196 -7.26 -12.83 8.30
N SER A 197 -6.77 -12.85 7.06
CA SER A 197 -5.72 -13.81 6.73
C SER A 197 -4.43 -13.45 7.45
N ASP A 198 -3.72 -14.46 7.95
CA ASP A 198 -2.29 -14.34 8.14
C ASP A 198 -1.67 -14.05 6.77
N VAL A 199 -1.07 -12.86 6.62
CA VAL A 199 -0.44 -12.44 5.37
C VAL A 199 1.06 -12.41 5.57
N TYR A 200 1.75 -13.00 4.61
CA TYR A 200 3.20 -13.07 4.54
C TYR A 200 3.65 -12.34 3.30
N TYR A 201 4.57 -11.40 3.46
CA TYR A 201 5.28 -10.80 2.35
C TYR A 201 6.73 -11.23 2.36
N ALA A 202 7.30 -11.38 1.17
CA ALA A 202 8.74 -11.55 0.98
C ALA A 202 9.20 -10.64 -0.16
N GLY A 203 10.39 -10.07 0.01
CA GLY A 203 11.00 -9.16 -0.94
C GLY A 203 12.46 -9.49 -1.20
N LEU A 204 12.89 -9.26 -2.44
CA LEU A 204 14.30 -9.30 -2.83
C LEU A 204 14.59 -8.12 -3.74
N ASN A 205 15.63 -7.37 -3.40
CA ASN A 205 16.10 -6.22 -4.16
C ASN A 205 17.53 -6.50 -4.63
N TYR A 206 17.86 -5.97 -5.80
CA TYR A 206 19.23 -5.94 -6.32
C TYR A 206 19.53 -4.54 -6.87
N LYS A 207 20.71 -4.01 -6.57
CA LYS A 207 21.24 -2.77 -7.14
C LYS A 207 22.74 -2.91 -7.37
N ASN A 208 23.19 -2.81 -8.61
CA ASN A 208 24.62 -2.79 -8.94
C ASN A 208 24.86 -2.14 -10.30
N GLY A 209 25.81 -1.21 -10.38
CA GLY A 209 26.39 -0.76 -11.65
C GLY A 209 25.36 -0.27 -12.69
N GLY A 210 24.28 0.40 -12.24
CA GLY A 210 23.21 0.91 -13.11
C GLY A 210 22.00 -0.02 -13.31
N PHE A 211 22.06 -1.25 -12.80
CA PHE A 211 20.94 -2.19 -12.79
C PHE A 211 20.26 -2.20 -11.44
N ALA A 212 18.93 -2.16 -11.44
CA ALA A 212 18.12 -2.36 -10.25
C ALA A 212 16.95 -3.32 -10.55
N GLY A 213 16.57 -4.12 -9.56
CA GLY A 213 15.44 -5.03 -9.68
C GLY A 213 14.82 -5.34 -8.33
N ASN A 214 13.50 -5.42 -8.30
CA ASN A 214 12.72 -5.70 -7.10
C ASN A 214 11.75 -6.85 -7.38
N TYR A 215 11.73 -7.81 -6.46
CA TYR A 215 10.82 -8.95 -6.46
C TYR A 215 9.95 -8.80 -5.22
N ALA A 216 8.64 -8.94 -5.40
CA ALA A 216 7.67 -8.88 -4.31
C ALA A 216 6.76 -10.10 -4.37
N PHE A 217 6.57 -10.74 -3.22
CA PHE A 217 5.73 -11.91 -3.05
C PHE A 217 4.76 -11.67 -1.90
N LYS A 218 3.49 -12.04 -2.10
CA LYS A 218 2.44 -12.02 -1.08
C LYS A 218 1.76 -13.38 -1.02
N TYR A 219 1.62 -13.90 0.19
CA TYR A 219 0.84 -15.10 0.49
C TYR A 219 -0.14 -14.81 1.61
N ALA A 220 -1.42 -15.08 1.38
CA ALA A 220 -2.48 -14.89 2.37
C ALA A 220 -3.17 -16.22 2.65
N LYS A 221 -3.04 -16.69 3.89
CA LYS A 221 -3.61 -17.96 4.34
C LYS A 221 -5.11 -17.80 4.60
N HIS A 222 -5.93 -18.68 4.03
CA HIS A 222 -7.40 -18.63 4.16
C HIS A 222 -8.09 -17.37 3.61
N ALA A 223 -7.55 -16.76 2.55
CA ALA A 223 -8.06 -15.52 1.97
C ALA A 223 -9.52 -15.57 1.51
N ASN A 224 -10.03 -16.76 1.15
CA ASN A 224 -11.43 -16.98 0.77
C ASN A 224 -11.89 -18.42 1.07
N VAL A 225 -12.77 -18.62 2.06
CA VAL A 225 -13.53 -19.87 2.32
C VAL A 225 -12.71 -21.16 2.05
N GLY A 226 -11.53 -21.26 2.68
CA GLY A 226 -10.69 -22.47 2.63
C GLY A 226 -9.70 -22.58 1.46
N ARG A 227 -9.43 -21.50 0.71
CA ARG A 227 -8.36 -21.48 -0.31
C ARG A 227 -7.32 -20.40 0.04
N ASP A 228 -6.05 -20.77 -0.12
CA ASP A 228 -4.93 -19.85 -0.01
C ASP A 228 -4.85 -18.95 -1.25
N ALA A 229 -4.40 -17.70 -1.06
CA ALA A 229 -4.13 -16.77 -2.15
C ALA A 229 -2.64 -16.48 -2.27
N PHE A 230 -2.18 -16.37 -3.52
CA PHE A 230 -0.79 -16.14 -3.90
C PHE A 230 -0.72 -15.04 -4.95
N GLU A 231 0.25 -14.14 -4.79
CA GLU A 231 0.59 -13.12 -5.77
C GLU A 231 2.12 -12.99 -5.83
N LEU A 232 2.68 -13.09 -7.04
CA LEU A 232 4.10 -12.88 -7.33
C LEU A 232 4.23 -11.76 -8.36
N PHE A 233 5.12 -10.81 -8.07
CA PHE A 233 5.37 -9.68 -8.94
C PHE A 233 6.88 -9.41 -9.11
N LEU A 234 7.26 -9.05 -10.34
CA LEU A 234 8.63 -8.76 -10.77
C LEU A 234 8.70 -7.38 -11.39
N ILE A 235 9.66 -6.58 -10.94
CA ILE A 235 10.07 -5.34 -11.61
C ILE A 235 11.57 -5.40 -11.83
N GLY A 236 11.99 -5.21 -13.08
CA GLY A 236 13.38 -4.91 -13.41
C GLY A 236 13.46 -3.52 -14.06
N SER A 237 14.41 -2.69 -13.64
CA SER A 237 14.67 -1.40 -14.27
C SER A 237 16.15 -1.25 -14.63
N ALA A 238 16.41 -0.54 -15.72
CA ALA A 238 17.76 -0.20 -16.17
C ALA A 238 18.04 1.28 -15.90
N THR A 239 17.81 1.76 -14.68
CA THR A 239 18.32 3.05 -14.18
C THR A 239 18.35 3.03 -12.64
N SER A 240 19.43 3.52 -12.03
CA SER A 240 19.70 3.43 -10.59
C SER A 240 18.96 4.46 -9.72
N ASP A 241 18.19 5.36 -10.32
CA ASP A 241 17.80 6.62 -9.68
C ASP A 241 16.50 6.53 -8.87
N GLU A 242 15.76 5.41 -8.94
CA GLU A 242 14.46 5.29 -8.24
C GLU A 242 14.39 4.17 -7.19
N ALA A 243 15.44 3.34 -7.05
CA ALA A 243 15.56 2.45 -5.90
C ALA A 243 16.18 3.23 -4.73
N LYS A 244 15.35 4.06 -4.07
CA LYS A 244 15.68 4.59 -2.75
C LYS A 244 15.55 3.46 -1.75
N GLY A 245 16.70 2.86 -1.42
CA GLY A 245 16.84 2.06 -0.22
C GLY A 245 16.40 2.91 0.98
N THR A 246 15.70 2.27 1.89
CA THR A 246 15.41 2.80 3.22
C THR A 246 16.73 2.91 3.99
N ASP A 247 17.50 3.96 3.73
CA ASP A 247 18.57 4.37 4.64
C ASP A 247 17.95 5.06 5.87
N PRO A 248 18.46 4.80 7.08
CA PRO A 248 17.93 5.33 8.34
C PRO A 248 17.90 6.86 8.43
#